data_AF-A0A4P6L3R1-F1
#
_entry.id   AF-A0A4P6L3R1-F1
#
_cell.length_a   1.000
_cell.length_b   1.000
_cell.length_c   1.000
_cell.angle_alpha   90.00
_cell.angle_beta   90.00
_cell.angle_gamma   90.00
#
_symmetry.space_group_name_H-M   'P 1'
#
loop_
_entity.id
_entity.type
_entity.pdbx_description
1 polymer ?
#
loop_
_entity_poly.entity_id
_entity_poly.type
_entity_poly.pdbx_seq_one_letter_code
_entity_poly.pdbx_strand_id
1 'polypeptide(L)'
;MELRISTHKVIQDDFSITEHTMSKTFKRAAAAGFTLIELLIVVIILAILAAIAIPQFSASTVDAQLAALDTNLTSIRTSIEQYRLQHTGMVRPGIHASTGGANCAAGNGGTGEAGTLLAMQEQLQFASNAAGQTCRLAGGEYRFGPYLTRGIPAEPVSGSAAVVFTNNANAIAPAANGTGWAYNAGTGQFIVNNSANDPNGRAYSAH
;
A
#
# COMPACT_ATOMS: atom_id res chain seq x y z
N MET A 1 34.43 29.69 -53.90
CA MET A 1 34.11 30.56 -55.05
C MET A 1 32.66 30.96 -54.91
N GLU A 2 32.44 32.26 -54.66
CA GLU A 2 31.22 33.09 -54.83
C GLU A 2 29.90 32.66 -54.17
N LEU A 3 29.35 33.41 -53.20
CA LEU A 3 28.61 34.70 -53.28
C LEU A 3 27.28 34.55 -54.05
N ARG A 4 26.13 34.50 -53.36
CA ARG A 4 25.24 35.59 -52.89
C ARG A 4 24.35 36.22 -53.98
N ILE A 5 23.16 36.67 -53.53
CA ILE A 5 22.15 37.58 -54.15
C ILE A 5 21.02 36.77 -54.86
N SER A 6 19.71 37.05 -54.80
CA SER A 6 18.90 38.26 -54.58
C SER A 6 17.47 37.85 -54.17
N THR A 7 16.87 38.43 -53.13
CA THR A 7 15.74 39.39 -53.15
C THR A 7 14.57 39.12 -54.13
N HIS A 8 13.37 38.96 -53.57
CA HIS A 8 12.12 39.72 -53.88
C HIS A 8 10.96 39.13 -53.08
N LYS A 9 10.39 39.84 -52.09
CA LYS A 9 9.41 40.94 -52.18
C LYS A 9 7.96 40.42 -52.36
N VAL A 10 7.21 40.55 -51.26
CA VAL A 10 5.79 40.92 -51.15
C VAL A 10 4.75 39.95 -51.71
N ILE A 11 4.01 39.32 -50.79
CA ILE A 11 2.56 39.16 -50.92
C ILE A 11 1.95 39.72 -49.62
N GLN A 12 1.44 40.94 -49.72
CA GLN A 12 0.42 41.47 -48.82
C GLN A 12 -0.91 41.01 -49.41
N ASP A 13 -1.54 40.00 -48.81
CA ASP A 13 -2.95 39.74 -49.07
C ASP A 13 -3.76 40.53 -48.04
N ASP A 14 -4.62 41.39 -48.58
CA ASP A 14 -5.51 42.32 -47.92
C ASP A 14 -6.28 41.68 -46.75
N PHE A 15 -5.83 41.97 -45.53
CA PHE A 15 -6.70 41.90 -44.36
C PHE A 15 -7.59 43.15 -44.35
N SER A 16 -8.64 43.12 -45.18
CA SER A 16 -9.71 44.12 -45.17
C SER A 16 -10.75 43.77 -44.10
N ILE A 17 -11.02 44.76 -43.26
CA ILE A 17 -11.83 44.73 -42.06
C ILE A 17 -13.31 44.63 -42.46
N THR A 18 -14.07 43.72 -41.84
CA THR A 18 -15.52 43.91 -41.69
C THR A 18 -15.93 43.49 -40.29
N GLU A 19 -16.11 44.49 -39.43
CA GLU A 19 -16.76 44.35 -38.13
C GLU A 19 -18.20 43.84 -38.34
N HIS A 20 -18.47 42.61 -37.93
CA HIS A 20 -19.83 42.19 -37.60
C HIS A 20 -19.99 42.21 -36.08
N THR A 21 -20.19 43.41 -35.53
CA THR A 21 -20.66 43.63 -34.17
C THR A 21 -22.14 43.20 -34.06
N MET A 22 -22.38 41.90 -33.93
CA MET A 22 -23.70 41.41 -33.50
C MET A 22 -23.83 41.65 -31.99
N SER A 23 -24.24 42.87 -31.62
CA SER A 23 -24.67 43.20 -30.27
C SER A 23 -25.98 42.46 -29.95
N LYS A 24 -25.87 41.19 -29.56
CA LYS A 24 -26.94 40.47 -28.89
C LYS A 24 -27.07 41.09 -27.50
N THR A 25 -28.03 42.00 -27.36
CA THR A 25 -28.44 42.52 -26.05
C THR A 25 -29.01 41.36 -25.24
N PHE A 26 -28.20 40.78 -24.34
CA PHE A 26 -28.68 39.87 -23.31
C PHE A 26 -29.63 40.68 -22.42
N LYS A 27 -30.94 40.50 -22.61
CA LYS A 27 -31.93 40.94 -21.63
C LYS A 27 -31.56 40.26 -20.32
N ARG A 28 -31.00 41.01 -19.37
CA ARG A 28 -30.78 40.55 -18.01
C ARG A 28 -32.16 40.29 -17.42
N ALA A 29 -32.61 39.04 -17.44
CA ALA A 29 -33.63 38.62 -16.50
C ALA A 29 -33.14 39.05 -15.11
N ALA A 30 -33.99 39.69 -14.33
CA ALA A 30 -33.66 40.04 -12.95
C ALA A 30 -33.42 38.73 -12.19
N ALA A 31 -32.17 38.27 -12.23
CA ALA A 31 -31.72 37.16 -11.42
C ALA A 31 -31.89 37.63 -9.98
N ALA A 32 -32.78 36.97 -9.25
CA ALA A 32 -32.84 37.09 -7.80
C ALA A 32 -31.46 36.67 -7.28
N GLY A 33 -30.59 37.65 -7.05
CA GLY A 33 -29.21 37.43 -6.62
C GLY A 33 -29.20 37.06 -5.15
N PHE A 34 -28.39 36.05 -4.81
CA PHE A 34 -28.02 35.75 -3.43
C PHE A 34 -27.51 37.03 -2.76
N THR A 35 -28.05 37.36 -1.58
CA THR A 35 -27.55 38.49 -0.81
C THR A 35 -26.18 38.15 -0.22
N LEU A 36 -25.33 39.17 -0.05
CA LEU A 36 -24.03 38.99 0.62
C LEU A 36 -24.22 38.44 2.04
N ILE A 37 -25.30 38.85 2.72
CA ILE A 37 -25.62 38.39 4.07
C ILE A 37 -26.07 36.92 4.11
N GLU A 38 -26.79 36.42 3.09
CA GLU A 38 -27.10 34.99 2.99
C GLU A 38 -25.83 34.15 2.86
N LEU A 39 -24.88 34.58 2.02
CA LEU A 39 -23.60 33.88 1.92
C LEU A 39 -22.76 33.99 3.21
N LEU A 40 -22.81 35.13 3.91
CA LEU A 40 -22.11 35.33 5.18
C LEU A 40 -22.58 34.33 6.25
N ILE A 41 -23.90 34.18 6.42
CA ILE A 41 -24.45 33.25 7.42
C ILE A 41 -24.09 31.81 7.06
N VAL A 42 -24.14 31.45 5.77
CA VAL A 42 -23.78 30.10 5.31
C VAL A 42 -22.32 29.77 5.64
N VAL A 43 -21.37 30.66 5.35
CA VAL A 43 -19.96 30.38 5.65
C VAL A 43 -19.67 30.35 7.16
N ILE A 44 -20.39 31.13 7.96
CA ILE A 44 -20.29 31.09 9.43
C ILE A 44 -20.77 29.73 9.96
N ILE A 45 -21.92 29.25 9.48
CA ILE A 45 -22.44 27.94 9.88
C ILE A 45 -21.47 26.83 9.45
N LEU A 46 -20.93 26.87 8.23
CA LEU A 46 -19.94 25.91 7.76
C LEU A 46 -18.65 25.95 8.61
N ALA A 47 -18.21 27.12 9.06
CA ALA A 47 -17.04 27.25 9.93
C ALA A 47 -17.26 26.58 11.30
N ILE A 48 -18.44 26.76 11.91
CA ILE A 48 -18.79 26.12 13.18
C ILE A 48 -18.86 24.59 13.01
N LEU A 49 -19.50 24.12 11.95
CA LEU A 49 -19.61 22.68 11.67
C LEU A 49 -18.22 22.06 11.43
N ALA A 50 -17.37 22.70 10.64
CA ALA A 50 -16.01 22.23 10.39
C ALA A 50 -15.17 22.15 11.67
N ALA A 51 -15.29 23.14 12.57
CA ALA A 51 -14.55 23.16 13.83
C ALA A 51 -14.85 21.96 14.74
N ILE A 52 -16.09 21.45 14.73
CA ILE A 52 -16.49 20.27 15.51
C ILE A 52 -16.19 18.97 14.75
N ALA A 53 -16.41 18.95 13.43
CA ALA A 53 -16.28 17.73 12.62
C ALA A 53 -14.82 17.30 12.40
N ILE A 54 -13.89 18.24 12.18
CA ILE A 54 -12.48 17.95 11.90
C ILE A 54 -11.81 17.14 13.04
N PRO A 55 -11.84 17.58 14.32
CA PRO A 55 -11.17 16.83 15.39
C PRO A 55 -11.77 15.44 15.60
N GLN A 56 -13.09 15.29 15.44
CA GLN A 56 -13.76 13.99 15.55
C GLN A 56 -13.33 13.03 14.43
N PHE A 57 -13.24 13.52 13.18
CA PHE A 57 -12.87 12.70 12.03
C PHE A 57 -11.43 12.18 12.14
N SER A 58 -10.49 13.04 12.54
CA SER A 58 -9.08 12.63 12.70
C SER A 58 -8.89 11.53 13.74
N ALA A 59 -9.55 11.60 14.89
CA ALA A 59 -9.49 10.54 15.90
C ALA A 59 -10.06 9.21 15.37
N SER A 60 -11.23 9.25 14.73
CA SER A 60 -11.87 8.06 14.15
C SER A 60 -11.01 7.38 13.07
N THR A 61 -10.22 8.15 12.30
CA THR A 61 -9.32 7.56 11.29
C THR A 61 -8.15 6.80 11.92
N VAL A 62 -7.59 7.31 13.01
CA VAL A 62 -6.52 6.62 13.76
C VAL A 62 -7.06 5.32 14.34
N ASP A 63 -8.21 5.36 15.01
CA ASP A 63 -8.81 4.17 15.62
C ASP A 63 -9.12 3.10 14.56
N ALA A 64 -9.60 3.51 13.38
CA ALA A 64 -9.82 2.60 12.27
C ALA A 64 -8.50 1.97 11.74
N GLN A 65 -7.41 2.74 11.69
CA GLN A 65 -6.08 2.23 11.33
C GLN A 65 -5.57 1.22 12.36
N LEU A 66 -5.71 1.50 13.65
CA LEU A 66 -5.30 0.59 14.73
C LEU A 66 -6.12 -0.71 14.71
N ALA A 67 -7.44 -0.63 14.50
CA ALA A 67 -8.30 -1.81 14.38
C ALA A 67 -7.93 -2.66 13.15
N ALA A 68 -7.62 -2.01 12.02
CA ALA A 68 -7.14 -2.69 10.82
C ALA A 68 -5.76 -3.33 11.05
N LEU A 69 -4.89 -2.67 11.82
CA LEU A 69 -3.56 -3.15 12.18
C LEU A 69 -3.65 -4.43 13.01
N ASP A 70 -4.48 -4.44 14.06
CA ASP A 70 -4.71 -5.61 14.90
C ASP A 70 -5.29 -6.80 14.11
N THR A 71 -6.23 -6.51 13.21
CA THR A 71 -6.85 -7.51 12.32
C THR A 71 -5.81 -8.12 11.37
N ASN A 72 -4.99 -7.27 10.74
CA ASN A 72 -3.94 -7.71 9.82
C ASN A 72 -2.88 -8.54 10.55
N LEU A 73 -2.42 -8.09 11.72
CA LEU A 73 -1.47 -8.83 12.55
C LEU A 73 -2.01 -10.20 12.93
N THR A 74 -3.26 -10.27 13.41
CA THR A 74 -3.89 -11.54 13.79
C THR A 74 -4.01 -12.48 12.60
N SER A 75 -4.41 -11.97 11.43
CA SER A 75 -4.51 -12.76 10.20
C SER A 75 -3.15 -13.35 9.76
N ILE A 76 -2.10 -12.53 9.76
CA ILE A 76 -0.74 -12.96 9.38
C ILE A 76 -0.18 -13.95 10.41
N ARG A 77 -0.27 -13.64 11.71
CA ARG A 77 0.19 -14.53 12.79
C ARG A 77 -0.52 -15.89 12.72
N THR A 78 -1.83 -15.90 12.51
CA THR A 78 -2.60 -17.14 12.33
C THR A 78 -2.12 -17.92 11.11
N SER A 79 -1.84 -17.24 9.99
CA SER A 79 -1.32 -17.88 8.77
C SER A 79 0.06 -18.51 8.99
N ILE A 80 0.94 -17.82 9.73
CA ILE A 80 2.27 -18.33 10.12
C ILE A 80 2.15 -19.58 11.03
N GLU A 81 1.23 -19.55 12.00
CA GLU A 81 1.00 -20.70 12.88
C GLU A 81 0.36 -21.88 12.12
N GLN A 82 -0.58 -21.64 11.21
CA GLN A 82 -1.12 -22.68 10.33
C GLN A 82 -0.01 -23.34 9.50
N TYR A 83 0.92 -22.54 8.95
CA TYR A 83 2.08 -23.07 8.25
C TYR A 83 2.92 -23.99 9.15
N ARG A 84 3.23 -23.53 10.37
CA ARG A 84 4.03 -24.30 11.35
C ARG A 84 3.38 -25.65 11.71
N LEU A 85 2.06 -25.70 11.78
CA LEU A 85 1.33 -26.93 12.12
C LEU A 85 1.32 -27.96 10.99
N GLN A 86 1.37 -27.51 9.74
CA GLN A 86 1.31 -28.38 8.56
C GLN A 86 2.68 -28.93 8.13
N HIS A 87 3.76 -28.27 8.52
CA HIS A 87 5.12 -28.63 8.12
C HIS A 87 5.88 -29.38 9.21
N THR A 88 6.71 -30.32 8.79
CA THR A 88 7.47 -31.18 9.71
C THR A 88 8.45 -30.37 10.54
N GLY A 89 8.60 -30.71 11.83
CA GLY A 89 9.57 -30.07 12.72
C GLY A 89 9.13 -28.71 13.29
N MET A 90 7.86 -28.31 13.11
CA MET A 90 7.32 -27.02 13.59
C MET A 90 8.17 -25.84 13.12
N VAL A 91 8.64 -25.90 11.88
CA VAL A 91 9.55 -24.90 11.33
C VAL A 91 8.76 -23.71 10.80
N ARG A 92 9.35 -22.53 10.90
CA ARG A 92 8.73 -21.24 10.56
C ARG A 92 8.96 -20.89 9.09
N PRO A 93 8.06 -20.13 8.47
CA PRO A 93 8.28 -19.58 7.14
C PRO A 93 9.61 -18.82 7.06
N GLY A 94 10.38 -19.05 6.00
CA GLY A 94 11.66 -18.41 5.73
C GLY A 94 12.89 -19.12 6.29
N ILE A 95 12.75 -20.16 7.12
CA ILE A 95 13.91 -20.93 7.62
C ILE A 95 14.47 -21.84 6.53
N HIS A 96 13.59 -22.54 5.81
CA HIS A 96 13.98 -23.43 4.72
C HIS A 96 13.85 -22.73 3.38
N ALA A 97 14.64 -23.17 2.40
CA ALA A 97 14.53 -22.70 1.03
C ALA A 97 13.15 -23.08 0.48
N SER A 98 12.53 -22.14 -0.24
CA SER A 98 11.26 -22.34 -0.95
C SER A 98 11.47 -22.88 -2.36
N THR A 99 12.72 -23.20 -2.75
CA THR A 99 13.08 -23.63 -4.10
C THR A 99 12.22 -24.78 -4.59
N GLY A 100 11.66 -24.65 -5.80
CA GLY A 100 10.84 -25.69 -6.42
C GLY A 100 11.55 -27.05 -6.48
N GLY A 101 10.86 -28.10 -6.05
CA GLY A 101 11.33 -29.48 -6.09
C GLY A 101 10.95 -30.22 -7.38
N ALA A 102 11.28 -31.52 -7.44
CA ALA A 102 11.17 -32.38 -8.62
C ALA A 102 9.79 -32.41 -9.30
N ASN A 103 8.72 -32.16 -8.54
CA ASN A 103 7.34 -32.19 -9.02
C ASN A 103 6.76 -30.81 -9.35
N CYS A 104 7.55 -29.73 -9.27
CA CYS A 104 7.14 -28.42 -9.74
C CYS A 104 7.75 -28.16 -11.11
N ALA A 105 6.92 -27.80 -12.09
CA ALA A 105 7.41 -27.47 -13.43
C ALA A 105 8.46 -26.35 -13.37
N ALA A 106 9.51 -26.46 -14.17
CA ALA A 106 10.57 -25.45 -14.26
C ALA A 106 9.97 -24.06 -14.52
N GLY A 107 10.40 -23.07 -13.73
CA GLY A 107 9.86 -21.70 -13.77
C GLY A 107 8.62 -21.44 -12.90
N ASN A 108 7.97 -22.48 -12.37
CA ASN A 108 6.83 -22.35 -11.45
C ASN A 108 7.17 -22.58 -9.98
N GLY A 109 8.40 -23.00 -9.69
CA GLY A 109 8.90 -23.14 -8.33
C GLY A 109 9.17 -21.80 -7.66
N GLY A 110 9.20 -21.80 -6.33
CA GLY A 110 9.82 -20.72 -5.59
C GLY A 110 11.31 -20.60 -5.90
N THR A 111 11.88 -19.44 -5.62
CA THR A 111 13.32 -19.15 -5.79
C THR A 111 13.98 -18.65 -4.51
N GLY A 112 13.25 -18.55 -3.42
CA GLY A 112 13.76 -18.10 -2.13
C GLY A 112 14.77 -19.06 -1.51
N GLU A 113 15.93 -18.53 -1.14
CA GLU A 113 16.95 -19.25 -0.38
C GLU A 113 16.56 -19.35 1.10
N ALA A 114 17.12 -20.35 1.80
CA ALA A 114 16.92 -20.52 3.23
C ALA A 114 17.38 -19.27 4.01
N GLY A 115 16.58 -18.83 4.98
CA GLY A 115 16.87 -17.65 5.79
C GLY A 115 16.63 -16.32 5.08
N THR A 116 15.75 -16.28 4.07
CA THR A 116 15.43 -15.05 3.34
C THR A 116 13.96 -14.67 3.44
N LEU A 117 13.68 -13.37 3.28
CA LEU A 117 12.31 -12.86 3.17
C LEU A 117 11.57 -13.50 1.99
N LEU A 118 12.26 -13.69 0.86
CA LEU A 118 11.65 -14.26 -0.33
C LEU A 118 11.13 -15.68 -0.06
N ALA A 119 11.90 -16.51 0.64
CA ALA A 119 11.44 -17.85 1.02
C ALA A 119 10.20 -17.80 1.92
N MET A 120 10.18 -16.90 2.90
CA MET A 120 9.00 -16.69 3.76
C MET A 120 7.77 -16.27 2.96
N GLN A 121 7.94 -15.31 2.07
CA GLN A 121 6.86 -14.79 1.22
C GLN A 121 6.30 -15.86 0.30
N GLU A 122 7.15 -16.64 -0.36
CA GLU A 122 6.72 -17.71 -1.25
C GLU A 122 6.06 -18.87 -0.49
N GLN A 123 6.56 -19.23 0.68
CA GLN A 123 5.98 -20.29 1.53
C GLN A 123 4.58 -19.95 2.05
N LEU A 124 4.30 -18.66 2.26
CA LEU A 124 2.96 -18.20 2.67
C LEU A 124 2.02 -17.98 1.48
N GLN A 125 2.54 -17.63 0.31
CA GLN A 125 1.73 -17.23 -0.86
C GLN A 125 1.51 -18.35 -1.89
N PHE A 126 2.38 -19.37 -1.94
CA PHE A 126 2.30 -20.48 -2.88
C PHE A 126 1.95 -21.80 -2.19
N ALA A 127 1.63 -22.82 -2.99
CA ALA A 127 1.44 -24.17 -2.47
C ALA A 127 2.80 -24.74 -2.04
N SER A 128 2.82 -25.46 -0.91
CA SER A 128 4.04 -26.01 -0.30
C SER A 128 3.93 -27.51 -0.05
N ASN A 129 5.07 -28.18 -0.05
CA ASN A 129 5.20 -29.59 0.35
C ASN A 129 5.71 -29.71 1.80
N ALA A 130 5.79 -30.93 2.33
CA ALA A 130 6.20 -31.15 3.73
C ALA A 130 7.60 -30.59 4.08
N ALA A 131 8.49 -30.45 3.09
CA ALA A 131 9.84 -29.90 3.24
C ALA A 131 9.90 -28.37 3.14
N GLY A 132 8.77 -27.70 2.86
CA GLY A 132 8.70 -26.24 2.72
C GLY A 132 9.10 -25.71 1.34
N GLN A 133 9.31 -26.59 0.36
CA GLN A 133 9.49 -26.19 -1.05
C GLN A 133 8.15 -25.73 -1.61
N THR A 134 8.19 -24.76 -2.53
CA THR A 134 6.97 -24.14 -3.04
C THR A 134 6.80 -24.30 -4.55
N CYS A 135 5.54 -24.30 -4.96
CA CYS A 135 5.12 -24.29 -6.35
C CYS A 135 3.90 -23.39 -6.53
N ARG A 136 3.87 -22.60 -7.60
CA ARG A 136 2.73 -21.71 -7.92
C ARG A 136 1.44 -22.48 -8.19
N LEU A 137 1.56 -23.71 -8.68
CA LEU A 137 0.43 -24.59 -8.96
C LEU A 137 0.35 -25.66 -7.87
N ALA A 138 -0.80 -25.73 -7.20
CA ALA A 138 -1.07 -26.81 -6.25
C ALA A 138 -1.24 -28.15 -7.00
N GLY A 139 -0.69 -29.23 -6.45
CA GLY A 139 -0.75 -30.56 -7.07
C GLY A 139 0.33 -31.50 -6.56
N GLY A 140 0.02 -32.80 -6.59
CA GLY A 140 0.95 -33.86 -6.17
C GLY A 140 1.45 -33.68 -4.73
N GLU A 141 2.73 -33.38 -4.57
CA GLU A 141 3.38 -33.20 -3.28
C GLU A 141 3.12 -31.82 -2.63
N TYR A 142 2.72 -30.82 -3.42
CA TYR A 142 2.42 -29.46 -2.95
C TYR A 142 0.96 -29.36 -2.52
N ARG A 143 0.68 -29.84 -1.29
CA ARG A 143 -0.68 -29.99 -0.73
C ARG A 143 -1.02 -28.95 0.35
N PHE A 144 -0.06 -28.16 0.80
CA PHE A 144 -0.22 -27.19 1.88
C PHE A 144 -0.32 -25.77 1.33
N GLY A 145 -1.04 -24.89 2.03
CA GLY A 145 -1.27 -23.52 1.58
C GLY A 145 -2.08 -23.40 0.29
N PRO A 146 -2.11 -22.23 -0.36
CA PRO A 146 -1.51 -20.97 0.10
C PRO A 146 -2.25 -20.41 1.33
N TYR A 147 -1.51 -19.75 2.23
CA TYR A 147 -2.06 -19.21 3.48
C TYR A 147 -2.45 -17.74 3.33
N LEU A 148 -1.65 -16.98 2.56
CA LEU A 148 -1.89 -15.58 2.24
C LEU A 148 -2.11 -15.42 0.75
N THR A 149 -3.36 -15.51 0.30
CA THR A 149 -3.73 -15.43 -1.12
C THR A 149 -3.55 -14.05 -1.76
N ARG A 150 -3.55 -12.99 -0.95
CA ARG A 150 -3.33 -11.60 -1.38
C ARG A 150 -1.97 -11.05 -0.95
N GLY A 151 -1.07 -11.90 -0.46
CA GLY A 151 0.19 -11.49 0.12
C GLY A 151 0.03 -10.77 1.46
N ILE A 152 1.12 -10.16 1.92
CA ILE A 152 1.16 -9.40 3.17
C ILE A 152 0.58 -8.01 2.89
N PRO A 153 -0.51 -7.59 3.57
CA PRO A 153 -1.09 -6.27 3.37
C PRO A 153 -0.14 -5.16 3.80
N ALA A 154 -0.37 -3.95 3.29
CA ALA A 154 0.31 -2.77 3.79
C ALA A 154 -0.06 -2.51 5.26
N GLU A 155 0.91 -2.04 6.04
CA GLU A 155 0.73 -1.63 7.42
C GLU A 155 -0.13 -0.36 7.47
N PRO A 156 -1.29 -0.35 8.17
CA PRO A 156 -2.27 0.73 8.05
C PRO A 156 -1.84 2.13 8.51
N VAL A 157 -0.85 2.25 9.40
CA VAL A 157 -0.40 3.53 9.97
C VAL A 157 0.64 4.21 9.07
N SER A 158 1.64 3.46 8.59
CA SER A 158 2.70 3.97 7.69
C SER A 158 2.41 3.77 6.21
N GLY A 159 1.41 2.95 5.85
CA GLY A 159 1.07 2.59 4.47
C GLY A 159 2.10 1.71 3.77
N SER A 160 3.13 1.25 4.49
CA SER A 160 4.23 0.46 3.91
C SER A 160 3.92 -1.04 3.95
N ALA A 161 4.13 -1.74 2.83
CA ALA A 161 4.08 -3.20 2.76
C ALA A 161 5.45 -3.86 2.99
N ALA A 162 6.48 -3.08 3.32
CA ALA A 162 7.81 -3.60 3.56
C ALA A 162 7.83 -4.53 4.78
N VAL A 163 8.64 -5.59 4.71
CA VAL A 163 8.84 -6.53 5.81
C VAL A 163 10.34 -6.61 6.08
N VAL A 164 10.77 -6.17 7.27
CA VAL A 164 12.14 -6.38 7.73
C VAL A 164 12.26 -7.82 8.21
N PHE A 165 13.12 -8.60 7.55
CA PHE A 165 13.33 -10.01 7.86
C PHE A 165 14.58 -10.20 8.70
N THR A 166 14.47 -11.04 9.72
CA THR A 166 15.60 -11.55 10.50
C THR A 166 15.45 -13.05 10.72
N ASN A 167 16.57 -13.74 10.94
CA ASN A 167 16.58 -15.15 11.28
C ASN A 167 17.59 -15.38 12.41
N ASN A 168 17.18 -15.03 13.62
CA ASN A 168 18.01 -15.19 14.82
C ASN A 168 17.15 -15.58 16.01
N ALA A 169 17.77 -16.05 17.08
CA ALA A 169 17.07 -16.46 18.30
C ALA A 169 16.59 -15.28 19.18
N ASN A 170 16.94 -14.04 18.82
CA ASN A 170 16.65 -12.87 19.62
C ASN A 170 15.26 -12.31 19.31
N ALA A 171 14.65 -11.66 20.29
CA ALA A 171 13.42 -10.91 20.04
C ALA A 171 13.66 -9.76 19.05
N ILE A 172 12.65 -9.39 18.28
CA ILE A 172 12.73 -8.24 17.37
C ILE A 172 12.82 -6.95 18.18
N ALA A 173 13.85 -6.15 17.92
CA ALA A 173 13.91 -4.74 18.33
C ALA A 173 13.34 -3.87 17.20
N PRO A 174 12.14 -3.29 17.35
CA PRO A 174 11.54 -2.46 16.30
C PRO A 174 12.37 -1.20 16.05
N ALA A 175 12.45 -0.78 14.78
CA ALA A 175 13.23 0.40 14.41
C ALA A 175 12.59 1.71 14.90
N ALA A 176 13.45 2.69 15.25
CA ALA A 176 13.02 4.05 15.52
C ALA A 176 12.42 4.67 14.26
N ASN A 177 11.14 5.04 14.31
CA ASN A 177 10.37 5.51 13.16
C ASN A 177 10.39 4.55 11.96
N GLY A 178 10.52 3.24 12.22
CA GLY A 178 10.44 2.27 11.14
C GLY A 178 9.03 2.20 10.55
N THR A 179 8.96 1.66 9.34
CA THR A 179 7.71 1.50 8.59
C THR A 179 7.49 0.04 8.23
N GLY A 180 6.23 -0.33 8.02
CA GLY A 180 5.84 -1.69 7.65
C GLY A 180 5.99 -2.68 8.81
N TRP A 181 6.31 -3.91 8.44
CA TRP A 181 6.33 -5.06 9.34
C TRP A 181 7.75 -5.48 9.67
N ALA A 182 7.92 -6.17 10.79
CA ALA A 182 9.12 -6.91 11.11
C ALA A 182 8.77 -8.36 11.42
N TYR A 183 9.53 -9.27 10.84
CA TYR A 183 9.41 -10.70 11.04
C TYR A 183 10.75 -11.32 11.41
N ASN A 184 10.73 -12.21 12.40
CA ASN A 184 11.88 -13.02 12.75
C ASN A 184 11.53 -14.50 12.59
N ALA A 185 12.16 -15.15 11.63
CA ALA A 185 11.97 -16.57 11.37
C ALA A 185 12.50 -17.47 12.49
N GLY A 186 13.49 -17.02 13.26
CA GLY A 186 14.05 -17.79 14.37
C GLY A 186 13.07 -17.88 15.55
N THR A 187 12.45 -16.76 15.94
CA THR A 187 11.49 -16.71 17.06
C THR A 187 10.03 -16.84 16.65
N GLY A 188 9.69 -16.57 15.39
CA GLY A 188 8.32 -16.54 14.86
C GLY A 188 7.57 -15.24 15.15
N GLN A 189 8.24 -14.26 15.71
CA GLN A 189 7.62 -12.98 16.00
C GLN A 189 7.31 -12.25 14.70
N PHE A 190 6.06 -11.77 14.58
CA PHE A 190 5.62 -10.87 13.53
C PHE A 190 4.98 -9.65 14.22
N ILE A 191 5.60 -8.48 14.07
CA ILE A 191 5.23 -7.24 14.75
C ILE A 191 5.27 -6.05 13.77
N VAL A 192 4.73 -4.91 14.19
CA VAL A 192 4.95 -3.64 13.50
C VAL A 192 6.40 -3.20 13.71
N ASN A 193 7.08 -2.79 12.63
CA ASN A 193 8.46 -2.32 12.71
C ASN A 193 8.53 -0.85 13.17
N ASN A 194 7.89 -0.51 14.27
CA ASN A 194 7.91 0.85 14.80
C ASN A 194 7.98 0.84 16.33
N SER A 195 8.99 1.52 16.87
CA SER A 195 9.18 1.65 18.33
C SER A 195 8.38 2.80 18.96
N ALA A 196 7.67 3.61 18.17
CA ALA A 196 6.79 4.66 18.66
C ALA A 196 5.53 4.09 19.34
N ASN A 197 4.83 4.96 20.07
CA ASN A 197 3.55 4.66 20.70
C ASN A 197 2.39 5.15 19.83
N ASP A 198 1.28 4.41 19.91
CA ASP A 198 -0.02 4.85 19.43
C ASP A 198 -0.54 6.05 20.26
N PRO A 199 -1.62 6.71 19.81
CA PRO A 199 -2.21 7.82 20.58
C PRO A 199 -2.77 7.44 21.96
N ASN A 200 -2.92 6.15 22.25
CA ASN A 200 -3.34 5.62 23.56
C ASN A 200 -2.15 5.32 24.49
N GLY A 201 -0.90 5.51 24.02
CA GLY A 201 0.32 5.25 24.78
C GLY A 201 0.82 3.80 24.73
N ARG A 202 0.23 2.92 23.91
CA ARG A 202 0.70 1.55 23.66
C ARG A 202 1.73 1.55 22.54
N ALA A 203 2.82 0.81 22.68
CA ALA A 203 3.81 0.69 21.60
C ALA A 203 3.20 -0.01 20.36
N TYR A 204 3.46 0.50 19.15
CA TYR A 204 2.98 -0.12 17.91
C TYR A 204 3.44 -1.58 17.76
N SER A 205 4.66 -1.86 18.19
CA SER A 205 5.25 -3.21 18.22
C SER A 205 4.56 -4.18 19.20
N ALA A 206 3.77 -3.68 20.15
CA ALA A 206 3.10 -4.46 21.17
C ALA A 206 1.64 -4.82 20.82
N HIS A 207 1.13 -4.35 19.68
CA HIS A 207 -0.10 -4.89 19.07
C HIS A 207 0.14 -6.33 18.61
#